data_AF-D0MIF9-F1
#
_entry.id   AF-D0MIF9-F1
#
_cell.length_a   1.000
_cell.length_b   1.000
_cell.length_c   1.000
_cell.angle_alpha   90.00
_cell.angle_beta   90.00
_cell.angle_gamma   90.00
#
_symmetry.space_group_name_H-M   'P 1'
#
loop_
_entity.id
_entity.type
_entity.pdbx_description
1 polymer ?
#
loop_
_entity_poly.entity_id
_entity_poly.type
_entity_poly.pdbx_seq_one_letter_code
_entity_poly.pdbx_strand_id
1 'polypeptide(L)'
;MQESLPLSPSLLYALAGLLVVGGLALLWLAPRLSPRRRLEGAAAWTGALFGGVVMLSGLALGALAYLRQQQPEIVQPPGVVGRPAPELAFRLVDTDEPRTLADYRGKVILLNLWATWCGPCLAEIPELNRFQLAYRDRGVVVIMISDEPRQTILEFTKERPLEAVSGYLPEDAHWPWPYNRVEQARPTTFVIDRDGIIRETWPGAADFAQFEAAVLPYLE
;
A
#
# COMPACT_ATOMS: atom_id res chain seq x y z
N MET A 1 17.97 -2.58 -4.29
CA MET A 1 18.79 -2.27 -3.10
C MET A 1 18.44 -0.86 -2.68
N GLN A 2 17.56 -0.71 -1.70
CA GLN A 2 17.15 0.60 -1.19
C GLN A 2 18.02 0.85 0.04
N GLU A 3 18.97 1.78 -0.07
CA GLU A 3 19.83 2.19 1.04
C GLU A 3 18.94 2.81 2.14
N SER A 4 18.57 2.00 3.13
CA SER A 4 17.86 2.45 4.30
C SER A 4 18.80 3.29 5.15
N LEU A 5 18.58 4.61 5.17
CA LEU A 5 19.14 5.48 6.20
C LEU A 5 18.87 4.88 7.60
N PRO A 6 19.87 4.79 8.50
CA PRO A 6 19.86 3.85 9.62
C PRO A 6 19.14 4.36 10.89
N LEU A 7 18.32 5.42 10.80
CA LEU A 7 17.77 6.07 11.99
C LEU A 7 16.34 5.59 12.26
N SER A 8 16.11 5.03 13.45
CA SER A 8 14.77 4.61 13.89
C SER A 8 13.81 5.82 14.00
N PRO A 9 12.49 5.62 13.84
CA PRO A 9 11.51 6.71 13.97
C PRO A 9 11.61 7.45 15.31
N SER A 10 11.89 6.74 16.41
CA SER A 10 12.09 7.33 17.73
C SER A 10 13.29 8.28 17.78
N LEU A 11 14.37 7.97 17.07
CA LEU A 11 15.55 8.82 16.98
C LEU A 11 15.29 10.06 16.13
N LEU A 12 14.50 9.95 15.06
CA LEU A 12 14.09 11.08 14.24
C LEU A 12 13.23 12.08 15.03
N TYR A 13 12.25 11.58 15.81
CA TYR A 13 11.45 12.44 16.67
C TYR A 13 12.26 13.10 17.80
N ALA A 14 13.22 12.38 18.38
CA ALA A 14 14.12 12.94 19.39
C ALA A 14 14.98 14.08 18.82
N LEU A 15 15.54 13.89 17.61
CA LEU A 15 16.30 14.93 16.91
C LEU A 15 15.43 16.14 16.54
N ALA A 16 14.20 15.90 16.04
CA ALA A 16 13.23 16.97 15.76
C ALA A 16 12.92 17.79 17.02
N GLY A 17 12.68 17.13 18.16
CA GLY A 17 12.41 17.79 19.44
C GLY A 17 13.59 18.64 19.92
N LEU A 18 14.81 18.12 19.85
CA LEU A 18 16.03 18.85 20.23
C LEU A 18 16.25 20.10 19.38
N LEU A 19 15.98 20.02 18.07
CA LEU A 19 16.07 21.17 17.17
C LEU A 19 15.02 22.23 17.50
N VAL A 20 13.76 21.83 17.74
CA VAL A 20 12.69 22.78 18.13
C VAL A 20 13.03 23.50 19.44
N VAL A 21 13.44 22.75 20.48
CA VAL A 21 13.82 23.33 21.78
C VAL A 21 15.06 24.22 21.66
N GLY A 22 16.08 23.78 20.91
CA GLY A 22 17.28 24.58 20.64
C GLY A 22 17.00 25.87 19.88
N GLY A 23 16.13 25.83 18.87
CA GLY A 23 15.68 27.00 18.12
C GLY A 23 14.92 28.00 18.99
N LEU A 24 14.00 27.52 19.83
CA LEU A 24 13.27 28.35 20.80
C LEU A 24 14.21 29.00 21.83
N ALA A 25 15.19 28.24 22.35
CA ALA A 25 16.18 28.77 23.28
C ALA A 25 17.04 29.87 22.64
N LEU A 26 17.46 29.68 21.38
CA LEU A 26 18.22 30.69 20.63
C LEU A 26 17.40 31.95 20.37
N LEU A 27 16.13 31.80 19.96
CA LEU A 27 15.20 32.93 19.77
C LEU A 27 14.98 33.70 21.07
N TRP A 28 14.94 33.01 22.21
CA TRP A 28 14.74 33.62 23.52
C TRP A 28 16.01 34.28 24.08
N LEU A 29 17.20 33.69 23.86
CA LEU A 29 18.48 34.17 24.37
C LEU A 29 19.11 35.27 23.51
N ALA A 30 18.94 35.22 22.19
CA ALA A 30 19.54 36.18 21.24
C ALA A 30 19.32 37.66 21.62
N PRO A 31 18.11 38.12 21.98
CA PRO A 31 17.91 39.51 22.40
C PRO A 31 18.49 39.84 23.79
N ARG A 32 18.70 38.84 24.66
CA ARG A 32 19.12 39.02 26.06
C ARG A 32 20.64 39.05 26.25
N LEU A 33 21.39 38.42 25.35
CA LEU A 33 22.84 38.29 25.46
C LEU A 33 23.64 39.45 24.84
N SER A 34 22.98 40.46 24.24
CA SER A 34 23.68 41.56 23.55
C SER A 34 23.90 42.79 24.46
N PRO A 35 25.13 43.08 24.96
CA PRO A 35 25.33 44.09 26.00
C PRO A 35 25.72 45.50 25.50
N ARG A 36 25.78 45.79 24.18
CA ARG A 36 26.22 47.12 23.67
C ARG A 36 25.52 47.61 22.39
N ARG A 37 24.98 48.84 22.48
CA ARG A 37 23.96 49.48 21.63
C ARG A 37 24.34 49.96 20.21
N ARG A 38 25.24 49.33 19.45
CA ARG A 38 25.58 49.80 18.07
C ARG A 38 25.65 48.74 16.96
N LEU A 39 25.49 47.46 17.28
CA LEU A 39 25.35 46.36 16.30
C LEU A 39 23.97 45.68 16.41
N GLU A 40 23.00 46.38 16.99
CA GLU A 40 21.72 45.87 17.52
C GLU A 40 20.83 45.20 16.48
N GLY A 41 20.89 45.65 15.22
CA GLY A 41 20.10 45.04 14.15
C GLY A 41 20.68 43.70 13.72
N ALA A 42 21.87 43.74 13.10
CA ALA A 42 22.40 42.59 12.38
C ALA A 42 22.57 41.34 13.24
N ALA A 43 23.10 41.47 14.47
CA ALA A 43 23.33 40.34 15.36
C ALA A 43 22.03 39.70 15.88
N ALA A 44 21.02 40.52 16.18
CA ALA A 44 19.70 40.06 16.60
C ALA A 44 18.97 39.37 15.44
N TRP A 45 19.04 39.93 14.23
CA TRP A 45 18.49 39.33 13.02
C TRP A 45 19.18 38.01 12.66
N THR A 46 20.51 37.91 12.78
CA THR A 46 21.24 36.65 12.52
C THR A 46 20.88 35.55 13.53
N GLY A 47 20.73 35.90 14.81
CA GLY A 47 20.31 34.94 15.85
C GLY A 47 18.87 34.48 15.65
N ALA A 48 17.98 35.40 15.26
CA ALA A 48 16.59 35.08 14.96
C ALA A 48 16.44 34.21 13.70
N LEU A 49 17.19 34.50 12.64
CA LEU A 49 17.21 33.70 11.42
C LEU A 49 17.74 32.29 11.68
N PHE A 50 18.85 32.17 12.41
CA PHE A 50 19.42 30.86 12.74
C PHE A 50 18.47 30.04 13.63
N GLY A 51 17.91 30.65 14.68
CA GLY A 51 16.92 29.99 15.54
C GLY A 51 15.65 29.57 14.79
N GLY A 52 15.19 30.41 13.85
CA GLY A 52 14.06 30.11 12.97
C GLY A 52 14.33 28.94 12.02
N VAL A 53 15.51 28.91 11.38
CA VAL A 53 15.91 27.79 10.50
C VAL A 53 15.98 26.48 11.27
N VAL A 54 16.62 26.48 12.44
CA VAL A 54 16.74 25.28 13.29
C VAL A 54 15.35 24.75 13.71
N MET A 55 14.43 25.65 14.08
CA MET A 55 13.06 25.28 14.43
C MET A 55 12.30 24.70 13.22
N LEU A 56 12.39 25.34 12.05
CA LEU A 56 11.72 24.87 10.83
C LEU A 56 12.27 23.51 10.35
N SER A 57 13.59 23.29 10.47
CA SER A 57 14.20 21.98 10.17
C SER A 57 13.69 20.89 11.12
N GLY A 58 13.53 21.19 12.42
CA GLY A 58 12.93 20.27 13.39
C GLY A 58 11.48 19.92 13.05
N LEU A 59 10.66 20.92 12.70
CA LEU A 59 9.28 20.71 12.27
C LEU A 59 9.19 19.90 10.97
N ALA A 60 10.05 20.19 9.98
CA ALA A 60 10.09 19.45 8.72
C ALA A 60 10.50 17.99 8.93
N LEU A 61 11.51 17.72 9.76
CA LEU A 61 11.92 16.35 10.10
C LEU A 61 10.82 15.60 10.87
N GLY A 62 10.15 16.26 11.81
CA GLY A 62 9.01 15.69 12.52
C GLY A 62 7.85 15.38 11.60
N ALA A 63 7.51 16.28 10.67
CA ALA A 63 6.48 16.07 9.66
C ALA A 63 6.86 14.93 8.71
N LEU A 64 8.11 14.85 8.25
CA LEU A 64 8.59 13.74 7.41
C LEU A 64 8.54 12.40 8.15
N ALA A 65 8.93 12.36 9.43
CA ALA A 65 8.83 11.16 10.26
C ALA A 65 7.36 10.74 10.48
N TYR A 66 6.47 11.70 10.70
CA TYR A 66 5.03 11.47 10.84
C TYR A 66 4.41 10.93 9.55
N LEU A 67 4.71 11.56 8.42
CA LEU A 67 4.26 11.11 7.10
C LEU A 67 4.81 9.71 6.76
N ARG A 68 6.07 9.43 7.13
CA ARG A 68 6.67 8.09 6.97
C ARG A 68 6.03 7.05 7.88
N GLN A 69 5.68 7.40 9.10
CA GLN A 69 4.96 6.51 10.02
C GLN A 69 3.52 6.25 9.57
N GLN A 70 2.91 7.17 8.83
CA GLN A 70 1.64 6.95 8.14
C GLN A 70 1.76 6.16 6.85
N GLN A 71 2.97 5.88 6.34
CA GLN A 71 3.12 4.85 5.32
C GLN A 71 2.83 3.52 6.01
N PRO A 72 1.74 2.82 5.65
CA PRO A 72 1.45 1.53 6.26
C PRO A 72 2.65 0.64 5.98
N GLU A 73 3.31 0.17 7.05
CA GLU A 73 4.26 -0.92 6.92
C GLU A 73 3.49 -2.05 6.23
N ILE A 74 3.87 -2.36 5.00
CA ILE A 74 3.26 -3.42 4.21
C ILE A 74 3.59 -4.70 4.98
N VAL A 75 2.68 -5.12 5.88
CA VAL A 75 2.81 -6.36 6.64
C VAL A 75 2.57 -7.50 5.64
N GLN A 76 3.56 -7.76 4.79
CA GLN A 76 3.60 -8.97 4.00
C GLN A 76 3.56 -10.15 4.99
N PRO A 77 2.62 -11.10 4.84
CA PRO A 77 2.56 -12.25 5.73
C PRO A 77 3.92 -12.99 5.66
N PRO A 78 4.68 -13.08 6.76
CA PRO A 78 5.98 -13.71 6.72
C PRO A 78 5.84 -15.17 6.28
N GLY A 79 6.61 -15.55 5.26
CA GLY A 79 6.73 -16.94 4.80
C GLY A 79 5.76 -17.40 3.72
N VAL A 80 4.94 -16.52 3.14
CA VAL A 80 4.03 -16.86 2.02
C VAL A 80 4.73 -16.77 0.66
N VAL A 81 5.53 -15.72 0.44
CA VAL A 81 6.26 -15.53 -0.82
C VAL A 81 7.25 -16.68 -1.06
N GLY A 82 7.29 -17.19 -2.28
CA GLY A 82 8.07 -18.35 -2.69
C GLY A 82 7.44 -19.70 -2.38
N ARG A 83 6.23 -19.74 -1.82
CA ARG A 83 5.47 -20.98 -1.57
C ARG A 83 4.41 -21.22 -2.65
N PRO A 84 4.02 -22.48 -2.91
CA PRO A 84 2.85 -22.77 -3.71
C PRO A 84 1.61 -22.05 -3.17
N ALA A 85 0.85 -21.42 -4.06
CA ALA A 85 -0.44 -20.86 -3.76
C ALA A 85 -1.39 -21.98 -3.29
N PRO A 86 -1.95 -21.90 -2.08
CA PRO A 86 -2.96 -22.84 -1.62
C PRO A 86 -4.16 -22.81 -2.56
N GLU A 87 -4.73 -23.99 -2.80
CA GLU A 87 -5.87 -24.09 -3.70
C GLU A 87 -7.05 -23.30 -3.14
N LEU A 88 -7.75 -22.58 -4.01
CA LEU A 88 -8.90 -21.77 -3.65
C LEU A 88 -10.03 -22.08 -4.61
N ALA A 89 -11.06 -22.73 -4.10
CA ALA A 89 -12.31 -22.95 -4.81
C ALA A 89 -13.22 -21.74 -4.64
N PHE A 90 -13.83 -21.31 -5.74
CA PHE A 90 -14.77 -20.20 -5.79
C PHE A 90 -15.84 -20.48 -6.86
N ARG A 91 -16.85 -19.62 -6.95
CA ARG A 91 -17.88 -19.71 -8.00
C ARG A 91 -17.87 -18.44 -8.82
N LEU A 92 -18.10 -18.56 -10.12
CA LEU A 92 -18.19 -17.40 -11.00
C LEU A 92 -19.46 -16.62 -10.71
N VAL A 93 -19.35 -15.29 -10.64
CA VAL A 93 -20.47 -14.42 -10.35
C VAL A 93 -21.53 -14.51 -11.46
N ASP A 94 -21.14 -14.54 -12.73
CA ASP A 94 -22.09 -14.53 -13.84
C ASP A 94 -22.82 -15.87 -14.01
N THR A 95 -22.07 -16.96 -14.06
CA THR A 95 -22.62 -18.28 -14.42
C THR A 95 -22.93 -19.17 -13.23
N ASP A 96 -22.51 -18.78 -12.03
CA ASP A 96 -22.52 -19.63 -10.84
C ASP A 96 -21.70 -20.93 -11.01
N GLU A 97 -20.82 -21.02 -12.01
CA GLU A 97 -20.02 -22.23 -12.20
C GLU A 97 -18.88 -22.32 -11.17
N PRO A 98 -18.61 -23.52 -10.60
CA PRO A 98 -17.45 -23.71 -9.76
C PRO A 98 -16.16 -23.58 -10.56
N ARG A 99 -15.17 -22.93 -9.94
CA ARG A 99 -13.81 -22.76 -10.44
C ARG A 99 -12.81 -22.88 -9.29
N THR A 100 -11.56 -23.07 -9.66
CA THR A 100 -10.41 -23.21 -8.78
C THR A 100 -9.24 -22.40 -9.35
N LEU A 101 -8.20 -22.10 -8.55
CA LEU A 101 -6.98 -21.50 -9.08
C LEU A 101 -6.25 -22.45 -10.03
N ALA A 102 -6.39 -23.77 -9.82
CA ALA A 102 -5.86 -24.79 -10.71
C ALA A 102 -6.35 -24.64 -12.17
N ASP A 103 -7.57 -24.13 -12.39
CA ASP A 103 -8.14 -23.92 -13.72
C ASP A 103 -7.38 -22.86 -14.55
N TYR A 104 -6.55 -22.05 -13.89
CA TYR A 104 -5.80 -20.95 -14.49
C TYR A 104 -4.28 -21.20 -14.52
N ARG A 105 -3.83 -22.43 -14.23
CA ARG A 105 -2.41 -22.82 -14.29
C ARG A 105 -1.81 -22.55 -15.67
N GLY A 106 -0.52 -22.21 -15.69
CA GLY A 106 0.18 -21.78 -16.91
C GLY A 106 -0.02 -20.31 -17.27
N LYS A 107 -0.91 -19.59 -16.56
CA LYS A 107 -0.99 -18.12 -16.59
C LYS A 107 -0.39 -17.52 -15.33
N VAL A 108 0.06 -16.26 -15.43
CA VAL A 108 0.30 -15.45 -14.23
C VAL A 108 -1.07 -14.97 -13.72
N ILE A 109 -1.38 -15.25 -12.47
CA ILE A 109 -2.64 -14.88 -11.84
C ILE A 109 -2.40 -13.66 -10.94
N LEU A 110 -3.15 -12.58 -11.20
CA LEU A 110 -3.30 -11.46 -10.28
C LEU A 110 -4.61 -11.68 -9.51
N LEU A 111 -4.51 -12.30 -8.33
CA LEU A 111 -5.65 -12.59 -7.47
C LEU A 111 -5.91 -11.40 -6.54
N ASN A 112 -7.06 -10.76 -6.66
CA ASN A 112 -7.46 -9.61 -5.85
C ASN A 112 -8.68 -9.98 -4.99
N LEU A 113 -8.55 -9.80 -3.68
CA LEU A 113 -9.60 -10.10 -2.71
C LEU A 113 -10.23 -8.77 -2.26
N TRP A 114 -11.53 -8.59 -2.52
CA TRP A 114 -12.18 -7.27 -2.47
C TRP A 114 -13.59 -7.33 -1.88
N ALA A 115 -14.28 -6.18 -1.83
CA ALA A 115 -15.70 -6.09 -1.49
C ALA A 115 -16.35 -4.82 -2.09
N THR A 116 -17.67 -4.83 -2.31
CA THR A 116 -18.42 -3.72 -2.91
C THR A 116 -18.48 -2.48 -2.02
N TRP A 117 -18.39 -2.64 -0.70
CA TRP A 117 -18.37 -1.56 0.28
C TRP A 117 -16.96 -1.03 0.59
N CYS A 118 -15.91 -1.67 0.06
CA CYS A 118 -14.53 -1.32 0.33
C CYS A 118 -14.07 -0.14 -0.54
N GLY A 119 -14.04 1.07 0.04
CA GLY A 119 -13.65 2.29 -0.67
C GLY A 119 -12.34 2.21 -1.46
N PRO A 120 -11.22 1.73 -0.88
CA PRO A 120 -9.98 1.54 -1.62
C PRO A 120 -10.11 0.53 -2.78
N CYS A 121 -10.87 -0.55 -2.61
CA CYS A 121 -11.14 -1.52 -3.66
C CYS A 121 -11.84 -0.84 -4.86
N LEU A 122 -12.82 0.02 -4.59
CA LEU A 122 -13.54 0.76 -5.63
C LEU A 122 -12.65 1.72 -6.43
N ALA A 123 -11.63 2.29 -5.78
CA ALA A 123 -10.64 3.13 -6.43
C ALA A 123 -9.66 2.34 -7.31
N GLU A 124 -9.40 1.07 -6.96
CA GLU A 124 -8.48 0.17 -7.66
C GLU A 124 -9.10 -0.50 -8.92
N ILE A 125 -10.42 -0.72 -8.94
CA ILE A 125 -11.13 -1.40 -10.05
C ILE A 125 -10.77 -0.86 -11.45
N PRO A 126 -10.76 0.48 -11.71
CA PRO A 126 -10.40 0.99 -13.03
C PRO A 126 -8.99 0.58 -13.47
N GLU A 127 -8.05 0.53 -12.52
CA GLU A 127 -6.65 0.15 -12.79
C GLU A 127 -6.54 -1.37 -13.05
N LEU A 128 -7.27 -2.20 -12.29
CA LEU A 128 -7.37 -3.64 -12.55
C LEU A 128 -7.99 -3.95 -13.92
N ASN A 129 -9.05 -3.24 -14.30
CA ASN A 129 -9.68 -3.39 -15.62
C ASN A 129 -8.71 -3.03 -16.74
N ARG A 130 -8.00 -1.89 -16.62
CA ARG A 130 -6.97 -1.47 -17.57
C ARG A 130 -5.85 -2.51 -17.68
N PHE A 131 -5.40 -3.04 -16.54
CA PHE A 131 -4.36 -4.05 -16.49
C PHE A 131 -4.79 -5.36 -17.17
N GLN A 132 -5.98 -5.87 -16.83
CA GLN A 132 -6.55 -7.07 -17.47
C GLN A 132 -6.66 -6.89 -18.99
N LEU A 133 -7.16 -5.75 -19.46
CA LEU A 133 -7.26 -5.48 -20.90
C LEU A 133 -5.89 -5.45 -21.60
N ALA A 134 -4.87 -4.89 -20.96
CA ALA A 134 -3.53 -4.80 -21.52
C ALA A 134 -2.78 -6.15 -21.55
N TYR A 135 -3.08 -7.06 -20.61
CA TYR A 135 -2.27 -8.24 -20.36
C TYR A 135 -2.98 -9.59 -20.56
N ARG A 136 -4.30 -9.63 -20.78
CA ARG A 136 -5.05 -10.90 -20.98
C ARG A 136 -4.50 -11.77 -22.12
N ASP A 137 -4.00 -11.14 -23.17
CA ASP A 137 -3.46 -11.83 -24.36
C ASP A 137 -1.97 -12.20 -24.20
N ARG A 138 -1.36 -11.82 -23.07
CA ARG A 138 0.06 -12.09 -22.73
C ARG A 138 0.22 -13.21 -21.69
N GLY A 139 -0.84 -13.97 -21.43
CA GLY A 139 -0.83 -15.05 -20.46
C GLY A 139 -1.01 -14.58 -19.00
N VAL A 140 -1.65 -13.43 -18.79
CA VAL A 140 -2.10 -12.98 -17.46
C VAL A 140 -3.60 -13.20 -17.31
N VAL A 141 -4.05 -13.44 -16.09
CA VAL A 141 -5.46 -13.37 -15.72
C VAL A 141 -5.61 -12.65 -14.39
N VAL A 142 -6.45 -11.61 -14.37
CA VAL A 142 -6.93 -11.00 -13.13
C VAL A 142 -8.15 -11.78 -12.65
N ILE A 143 -8.12 -12.21 -11.39
CA ILE A 143 -9.24 -12.89 -10.71
C ILE A 143 -9.61 -12.05 -9.49
N MET A 144 -10.84 -11.54 -9.46
CA MET A 144 -11.36 -10.74 -8.36
C MET A 144 -12.35 -11.58 -7.57
N ILE A 145 -12.10 -11.83 -6.28
CA ILE A 145 -12.98 -12.66 -5.43
C ILE A 145 -13.47 -11.84 -4.23
N SER A 146 -14.79 -11.84 -4.03
CA SER A 146 -15.45 -11.32 -2.82
C SER A 146 -16.11 -12.47 -2.06
N ASP A 147 -16.28 -12.34 -0.74
CA ASP A 147 -17.08 -13.23 0.11
C ASP A 147 -18.46 -12.66 0.40
N GLU A 148 -18.88 -11.63 -0.35
CA GLU A 148 -20.25 -11.13 -0.33
C GLU A 148 -21.19 -12.08 -1.09
N PRO A 149 -22.50 -12.03 -0.78
CA PRO A 149 -23.50 -12.77 -1.53
C PRO A 149 -23.40 -12.45 -3.03
N ARG A 150 -23.48 -13.49 -3.88
CA ARG A 150 -23.42 -13.38 -5.35
C ARG A 150 -24.31 -12.26 -5.91
N GLN A 151 -25.51 -12.12 -5.35
CA GLN A 151 -26.48 -11.12 -5.78
C GLN A 151 -25.99 -9.67 -5.56
N THR A 152 -25.31 -9.40 -4.45
CA THR A 152 -24.70 -8.10 -4.14
C THR A 152 -23.66 -7.73 -5.18
N ILE A 153 -22.81 -8.69 -5.55
CA ILE A 153 -21.75 -8.48 -6.55
C ILE A 153 -22.36 -8.29 -7.95
N LEU A 154 -23.38 -9.08 -8.31
CA LEU A 154 -24.11 -8.92 -9.58
C LEU A 154 -24.77 -7.54 -9.71
N GLU A 155 -25.36 -7.02 -8.63
CA GLU A 155 -25.98 -5.70 -8.65
C GLU A 155 -24.94 -4.59 -8.81
N PHE A 156 -23.83 -4.70 -8.07
CA PHE A 156 -22.71 -3.76 -8.19
C PHE A 156 -22.12 -3.73 -9.61
N THR A 157 -21.92 -4.90 -10.22
CA THR A 157 -21.26 -5.03 -11.53
C THR A 157 -22.09 -4.50 -12.71
N LYS A 158 -23.40 -4.29 -12.53
CA LYS A 158 -24.24 -3.59 -13.53
C LYS A 158 -23.82 -2.14 -13.74
N GLU A 159 -23.42 -1.46 -12.67
CA GLU A 159 -22.98 -0.06 -12.72
C GLU A 159 -21.47 0.06 -12.91
N ARG A 160 -20.72 -0.91 -12.38
CA ARG A 160 -19.26 -0.97 -12.47
C ARG A 160 -18.79 -2.32 -13.04
N PRO A 161 -18.78 -2.45 -14.38
CA PRO A 161 -18.33 -3.67 -15.03
C PRO A 161 -16.88 -4.02 -14.66
N LEU A 162 -16.63 -5.31 -14.48
CA LEU A 162 -15.30 -5.86 -14.28
C LEU A 162 -14.86 -6.57 -15.57
N GLU A 163 -13.65 -6.26 -16.05
CA GLU A 163 -13.02 -6.97 -17.17
C GLU A 163 -12.34 -8.26 -16.70
N ALA A 164 -12.08 -8.36 -15.40
CA ALA A 164 -11.49 -9.50 -14.73
C ALA A 164 -12.46 -10.68 -14.59
N VAL A 165 -11.91 -11.86 -14.29
CA VAL A 165 -12.72 -13.00 -13.83
C VAL A 165 -13.33 -12.62 -12.48
N SER A 166 -14.65 -12.47 -12.45
CA SER A 166 -15.40 -12.13 -11.23
C SER A 166 -15.87 -13.40 -10.53
N GLY A 167 -15.33 -13.64 -9.33
CA GLY A 167 -15.64 -14.79 -8.49
C GLY A 167 -16.22 -14.39 -7.15
N TYR A 168 -16.90 -15.32 -6.49
CA TYR A 168 -17.30 -15.18 -5.11
C TYR A 168 -17.06 -16.48 -4.31
N LEU A 169 -16.82 -16.32 -3.02
CA LEU A 169 -16.70 -17.41 -2.06
C LEU A 169 -18.09 -17.72 -1.49
N PRO A 170 -18.58 -18.97 -1.55
CA PRO A 170 -19.86 -19.35 -0.92
C PRO A 170 -19.88 -19.06 0.59
N GLU A 171 -21.06 -18.77 1.15
CA GLU A 171 -21.21 -18.38 2.57
C GLU A 171 -20.74 -19.44 3.58
N ASP A 172 -20.79 -20.73 3.18
CA ASP A 172 -20.33 -21.86 4.00
C ASP A 172 -18.83 -22.16 3.82
N ALA A 173 -18.20 -21.54 2.82
CA ALA A 173 -16.78 -21.69 2.56
C ALA A 173 -15.95 -20.69 3.39
N HIS A 174 -14.71 -21.08 3.65
CA HIS A 174 -13.76 -20.28 4.41
C HIS A 174 -12.53 -20.01 3.57
N TRP A 175 -11.96 -18.82 3.72
CA TRP A 175 -10.68 -18.51 3.11
C TRP A 175 -9.58 -19.44 3.66
N PRO A 176 -8.87 -20.20 2.80
CA PRO A 176 -7.68 -20.90 3.25
C PRO A 176 -6.59 -19.89 3.59
N TRP A 177 -5.70 -20.22 4.52
CA TRP A 177 -4.46 -19.44 4.70
C TRP A 177 -3.65 -19.52 3.40
N PRO A 178 -3.09 -18.41 2.87
CA PRO A 178 -2.98 -17.08 3.48
C PRO A 178 -4.12 -16.10 3.16
N TYR A 179 -5.11 -16.49 2.34
CA TYR A 179 -6.17 -15.59 1.86
C TYR A 179 -7.10 -15.09 2.98
N ASN A 180 -7.21 -15.81 4.09
CA ASN A 180 -8.03 -15.41 5.24
C ASN A 180 -7.63 -14.07 5.90
N ARG A 181 -6.45 -13.53 5.58
CA ARG A 181 -6.07 -12.18 6.01
C ARG A 181 -6.86 -11.06 5.32
N VAL A 182 -7.64 -11.38 4.29
CA VAL A 182 -8.57 -10.45 3.64
C VAL A 182 -9.56 -9.82 4.64
N GLU A 183 -9.87 -10.50 5.74
CA GLU A 183 -10.71 -9.95 6.83
C GLU A 183 -10.03 -8.80 7.58
N GLN A 184 -8.70 -8.77 7.59
CA GLN A 184 -7.89 -7.74 8.25
C GLN A 184 -7.62 -6.55 7.34
N ALA A 185 -7.51 -6.80 6.02
CA ALA A 185 -7.19 -5.78 5.05
C ALA A 185 -7.81 -6.10 3.67
N ARG A 186 -8.61 -5.16 3.17
CA ARG A 186 -9.10 -5.15 1.78
C ARG A 186 -8.72 -3.83 1.09
N PRO A 187 -8.39 -3.84 -0.21
CA PRO A 187 -8.15 -5.04 -1.00
C PRO A 187 -6.88 -5.76 -0.52
N THR A 188 -6.72 -7.03 -0.86
CA THR A 188 -5.44 -7.74 -0.76
C THR A 188 -5.18 -8.41 -2.10
N THR A 189 -4.00 -8.16 -2.67
CA THR A 189 -3.59 -8.71 -3.96
C THR A 189 -2.49 -9.74 -3.76
N PHE A 190 -2.53 -10.80 -4.56
CA PHE A 190 -1.51 -11.84 -4.68
C PHE A 190 -1.10 -11.96 -6.16
N VAL A 191 0.21 -11.96 -6.40
CA VAL A 191 0.77 -12.32 -7.71
C VAL A 191 1.24 -13.76 -7.63
N ILE A 192 0.65 -14.61 -8.45
CA ILE A 192 0.92 -16.03 -8.52
C ILE A 192 1.45 -16.30 -9.92
N ASP A 193 2.64 -16.90 -10.04
CA ASP A 193 3.24 -17.18 -11.35
C ASP A 193 2.60 -18.39 -12.06
N ARG A 194 3.13 -18.72 -13.24
CA ARG A 194 2.65 -19.83 -14.08
C ARG A 194 2.76 -21.20 -13.41
N ASP A 195 3.72 -21.37 -12.50
CA ASP A 195 3.94 -22.58 -11.70
C ASP A 195 3.05 -22.62 -10.44
N GLY A 196 2.24 -21.58 -10.25
CA GLY A 196 1.36 -21.36 -9.10
C GLY A 196 2.12 -21.12 -7.80
N ILE A 197 3.27 -20.48 -7.86
CA ILE A 197 4.02 -19.99 -6.70
C ILE A 197 3.62 -18.54 -6.43
N ILE A 198 3.34 -18.21 -5.16
CA ILE A 198 3.09 -16.83 -4.75
C ILE A 198 4.42 -16.08 -4.81
N ARG A 199 4.47 -15.04 -5.65
CA ARG A 199 5.64 -14.22 -5.86
C ARG A 199 5.60 -12.90 -5.12
N GLU A 200 4.41 -12.34 -4.98
CA GLU A 200 4.21 -11.10 -4.25
C GLU A 200 2.82 -11.08 -3.63
N THR A 201 2.66 -10.34 -2.53
CA THR A 201 1.36 -10.01 -1.97
C THR A 201 1.41 -8.71 -1.21
N TRP A 202 0.34 -7.93 -1.28
CA TRP A 202 0.21 -6.69 -0.53
C TRP A 202 -1.25 -6.42 -0.14
N PRO A 203 -1.50 -5.83 1.04
CA PRO A 203 -2.75 -5.19 1.35
C PRO A 203 -2.82 -3.79 0.72
N GLY A 204 -4.04 -3.28 0.54
CA GLY A 204 -4.31 -1.93 0.05
C GLY A 204 -4.37 -1.85 -1.48
N ALA A 205 -4.95 -0.74 -1.94
CA ALA A 205 -5.11 -0.46 -3.37
C ALA A 205 -3.76 -0.19 -4.05
N ALA A 206 -3.62 -0.66 -5.27
CA ALA A 206 -2.50 -0.45 -6.16
C ALA A 206 -2.94 0.23 -7.47
N ASP A 207 -1.97 0.83 -8.17
CA ASP A 207 -2.18 1.39 -9.51
C ASP A 207 -1.66 0.45 -10.60
N PHE A 208 -1.92 0.82 -11.86
CA PHE A 208 -1.45 0.04 -13.02
C PHE A 208 0.06 -0.22 -13.00
N ALA A 209 0.87 0.78 -12.62
CA ALA A 209 2.31 0.66 -12.64
C ALA A 209 2.81 -0.36 -11.61
N GLN A 210 2.17 -0.40 -10.44
CA GLN A 210 2.46 -1.42 -9.43
C GLN A 210 2.07 -2.82 -9.89
N PHE A 211 0.88 -3.01 -10.48
CA PHE A 211 0.48 -4.32 -11.04
C PHE A 211 1.45 -4.80 -12.12
N GLU A 212 1.83 -3.88 -13.02
CA GLU A 212 2.76 -4.16 -14.09
C GLU A 212 4.14 -4.55 -13.55
N ALA A 213 4.70 -3.78 -12.63
CA ALA A 213 5.99 -4.07 -12.03
C ALA A 213 6.02 -5.45 -11.32
N ALA A 214 4.91 -5.82 -10.67
CA ALA A 214 4.79 -7.09 -9.96
C ALA A 214 4.61 -8.29 -10.90
N VAL A 215 3.96 -8.12 -12.05
CA VAL A 215 3.63 -9.22 -12.97
C VAL A 215 4.69 -9.44 -14.07
N LEU A 216 5.28 -8.36 -14.61
CA LEU A 216 6.22 -8.45 -15.74
C LEU A 216 7.36 -9.47 -15.56
N PRO A 217 7.99 -9.61 -14.38
CA PRO A 217 9.07 -10.58 -14.18
C PRO A 217 8.68 -12.05 -14.38
N TYR A 218 7.37 -12.36 -14.45
CA TYR A 218 6.84 -13.72 -14.52
C TYR A 218 6.16 -14.04 -15.87
N LEU A 219 6.26 -13.15 -16.85
CA LEU A 219 5.63 -13.30 -18.16
C LEU A 219 6.52 -13.94 -19.24
N GLU A 220 7.81 -14.09 -18.98
CA GLU A 220 8.78 -14.67 -19.92
C GLU A 220 8.71 -16.21 -19.95
#